data_AF-A0A1V5CCL7-F1
#
_entry.id   AF-A0A1V5CCL7-F1
#
_cell.length_a   1.000
_cell.length_b   1.000
_cell.length_c   1.000
_cell.angle_alpha   90.00
_cell.angle_beta   90.00
_cell.angle_gamma   90.00
#
_symmetry.space_group_name_H-M   'P 1'
#
loop_
_entity.id
_entity.type
_entity.pdbx_description
1 polymer ?
#
loop_
_entity_poly.entity_id
_entity_poly.type
_entity_poly.pdbx_seq_one_letter_code
_entity_poly.pdbx_strand_id
1 'polypeptide(L)'
;MKNWKLISGVFLVFVLGILVGLLPGFYFSHRFPPPLPPRHMDSKSRGSFMLERLSRDLDLTEDQKTRIGKVIMDMEEKLDQHFRSVQPEVKAILDDGFSKIETELDPLQKKKFYELKKRMEKYRKHGPPPPPR
;
A
#
# COMPACT_ATOMS: atom_id res chain seq x y z
N MET A 1 47.08 -12.95 -34.87
CA MET A 1 46.58 -13.08 -33.48
C MET A 1 46.71 -11.75 -32.73
N LYS A 2 45.73 -10.82 -32.76
CA LYS A 2 45.73 -9.66 -31.83
C LYS A 2 44.41 -8.85 -31.75
N ASN A 3 43.26 -9.49 -31.91
CA ASN A 3 41.94 -8.83 -31.82
C ASN A 3 41.25 -9.06 -30.46
N TRP A 4 41.76 -9.98 -29.64
CA TRP A 4 41.25 -10.19 -28.27
C TRP A 4 41.42 -8.95 -27.40
N LYS A 5 42.53 -8.21 -27.53
CA LYS A 5 42.75 -6.99 -26.72
C LYS A 5 41.69 -5.91 -27.00
N LEU A 6 41.19 -5.83 -28.23
CA LEU A 6 40.09 -4.94 -28.61
C LEU A 6 38.74 -5.44 -28.08
N ILE A 7 38.46 -6.73 -28.21
CA ILE A 7 37.24 -7.36 -27.67
C ILE A 7 37.16 -7.20 -26.15
N SER A 8 38.28 -7.36 -25.46
CA SER A 8 38.39 -7.17 -24.00
C SER A 8 38.11 -5.73 -23.60
N GLY A 9 38.56 -4.75 -24.38
CA GLY A 9 38.30 -3.34 -24.11
C GLY A 9 36.82 -2.98 -24.27
N VAL A 10 36.19 -3.47 -25.35
CA VAL A 10 34.74 -3.24 -25.59
C VAL A 10 33.89 -3.94 -24.53
N PHE A 11 34.24 -5.16 -24.14
CA PHE A 11 33.54 -5.89 -23.09
C PHE A 11 33.64 -5.17 -21.74
N LEU A 12 34.80 -4.62 -21.41
CA LEU A 12 35.01 -3.85 -20.18
C LEU A 12 34.12 -2.61 -20.11
N VAL A 13 34.01 -1.87 -21.21
CA VAL A 13 33.13 -0.68 -21.30
C VAL A 13 31.66 -1.07 -21.15
N PHE A 14 31.26 -2.21 -21.71
CA PHE A 14 29.89 -2.71 -21.58
C PHE A 14 29.55 -3.11 -20.13
N VAL A 15 30.45 -3.81 -19.45
CA VAL A 15 30.29 -4.18 -18.03
C VAL A 15 30.27 -2.94 -17.13
N LEU A 16 31.14 -1.96 -17.38
CA LEU A 16 31.12 -0.67 -16.68
C LEU A 16 29.82 0.09 -16.94
N GLY A 17 29.29 0.07 -18.16
CA GLY A 17 27.99 0.66 -18.50
C GLY A 17 26.82 0.01 -17.77
N ILE A 18 26.83 -1.32 -17.64
CA ILE A 18 25.83 -2.07 -16.85
C ILE A 18 25.92 -1.70 -15.37
N LEU A 19 27.14 -1.65 -14.81
CA LEU A 19 27.35 -1.26 -13.42
C LEU A 19 26.87 0.17 -13.13
N VAL A 20 27.15 1.12 -14.04
CA VAL A 20 26.68 2.51 -13.91
C VAL A 20 25.16 2.61 -14.12
N GLY A 21 24.56 1.78 -14.96
CA GLY A 21 23.12 1.72 -15.18
C GLY A 21 22.32 1.10 -14.03
N LEU A 22 22.93 0.24 -13.21
CA LEU A 22 22.29 -0.41 -12.06
C LEU A 22 22.28 0.47 -10.79
N LEU A 23 23.21 1.42 -10.67
CA LEU A 23 23.30 2.31 -9.50
C LEU A 23 22.08 3.23 -9.32
N PRO A 24 21.50 3.85 -10.38
CA PRO A 24 20.26 4.61 -10.26
C PRO A 24 19.07 3.74 -9.84
N GLY A 25 18.98 2.51 -10.33
CA GLY A 25 17.89 1.58 -9.98
C GLY A 25 17.89 1.22 -8.48
N PHE A 26 19.07 1.01 -7.89
CA PHE A 26 19.21 0.71 -6.46
C PHE A 26 18.99 1.96 -5.58
N TYR A 27 19.44 3.13 -6.02
CA TYR A 27 19.30 4.39 -5.26
C TYR A 27 17.86 4.94 -5.29
N PHE A 28 17.16 4.85 -6.42
CA PHE A 28 15.76 5.30 -6.52
C PHE A 28 14.76 4.32 -5.87
N SER A 29 15.04 3.01 -5.89
CA SER A 29 14.18 2.02 -5.22
C SER A 29 14.19 2.13 -3.69
N HIS A 30 15.28 2.58 -3.08
CA HIS A 30 15.36 2.80 -1.63
C HIS A 30 14.82 4.17 -1.17
N ARG A 31 14.83 5.20 -2.02
CA ARG A 31 14.41 6.57 -1.64
C ARG A 31 12.90 6.79 -1.80
N PHE A 32 12.25 6.04 -2.70
CA PHE A 32 10.81 6.10 -2.90
C PHE A 32 10.23 4.70 -2.68
N PRO A 33 9.73 4.38 -1.47
CA PRO A 33 8.91 3.19 -1.33
C PRO A 33 7.78 3.29 -2.37
N PRO A 34 7.45 2.21 -3.10
CA PRO A 34 6.26 2.22 -3.94
C PRO A 34 5.09 2.66 -3.07
N PRO A 35 4.17 3.49 -3.62
CA PRO A 35 3.06 4.03 -2.86
C PRO A 35 2.40 2.89 -2.09
N LEU A 36 2.15 3.13 -0.79
CA LEU A 36 1.42 2.19 0.05
C LEU A 36 0.19 1.73 -0.74
N PRO A 37 -0.14 0.42 -0.69
CA PRO A 37 -1.26 -0.10 -1.44
C PRO A 37 -2.47 0.76 -1.07
N PRO A 38 -3.22 1.24 -2.07
CA PRO A 38 -4.30 2.15 -1.79
C PRO A 38 -5.24 1.53 -0.75
N ARG A 39 -5.68 2.33 0.23
CA ARG A 39 -6.54 1.86 1.35
C ARG A 39 -7.87 1.22 0.90
N HIS A 40 -8.15 1.29 -0.41
CA HIS A 40 -9.32 0.75 -1.10
C HIS A 40 -9.06 -0.56 -1.86
N MET A 41 -7.85 -1.13 -1.80
CA MET A 41 -7.63 -2.52 -2.27
C MET A 41 -8.45 -3.46 -1.37
N ASP A 42 -9.22 -4.35 -2.00
CA ASP A 42 -9.86 -5.48 -1.36
C ASP A 42 -8.82 -6.33 -0.63
N SER A 43 -9.20 -6.98 0.49
CA SER A 43 -8.26 -7.75 1.32
C SER A 43 -7.40 -8.68 0.47
N LYS A 44 -8.01 -9.39 -0.48
CA LYS A 44 -7.32 -10.33 -1.37
C LYS A 44 -6.21 -9.69 -2.21
N SER A 45 -6.39 -8.44 -2.62
CA SER A 45 -5.39 -7.69 -3.39
C SER A 45 -4.28 -7.11 -2.51
N ARG A 46 -4.53 -6.87 -1.22
CA ARG A 46 -3.50 -6.40 -0.27
C ARG A 46 -2.47 -7.49 0.01
N GLY A 47 -2.91 -8.73 0.19
CA GLY A 47 -2.04 -9.87 0.46
C GLY A 47 -1.20 -10.23 -0.74
N SER A 48 -1.82 -10.17 -1.93
CA SER A 48 -1.11 -10.35 -3.21
C SER A 48 -0.05 -9.27 -3.42
N PHE A 49 -0.37 -8.00 -3.14
CA PHE A 49 0.59 -6.89 -3.21
C PHE A 49 1.74 -7.05 -2.22
N MET A 50 1.44 -7.46 -0.98
CA MET A 50 2.46 -7.72 0.03
C MET A 50 3.39 -8.88 -0.37
N LEU A 51 2.84 -9.97 -0.90
CA LEU A 51 3.63 -11.10 -1.39
C LEU A 51 4.50 -10.70 -2.58
N GLU A 52 3.97 -9.92 -3.53
CA GLU A 52 4.74 -9.43 -4.68
C GLU A 52 5.89 -8.52 -4.25
N ARG A 53 5.64 -7.63 -3.28
CA ARG A 53 6.67 -6.77 -2.71
C ARG A 53 7.75 -7.58 -1.99
N LEU A 54 7.37 -8.51 -1.11
CA LEU A 54 8.32 -9.38 -0.43
C LEU A 54 9.08 -10.27 -1.40
N SER A 55 8.43 -10.74 -2.46
CA SER A 55 9.06 -11.53 -3.52
C SER A 55 10.15 -10.76 -4.24
N ARG A 56 9.92 -9.47 -4.54
CA ARG A 56 10.88 -8.60 -5.22
C ARG A 56 12.00 -8.14 -4.30
N ASP A 57 11.65 -7.77 -3.06
CA ASP A 57 12.61 -7.17 -2.13
C ASP A 57 13.53 -8.23 -1.49
N LEU A 58 13.12 -9.50 -1.46
CA LEU A 58 13.86 -10.62 -0.83
C LEU A 58 14.25 -11.73 -1.81
N ASP A 59 14.02 -11.55 -3.11
CA ASP A 59 14.29 -12.54 -4.17
C ASP A 59 13.75 -13.94 -3.84
N LEU A 60 12.48 -14.01 -3.43
CA LEU A 60 11.87 -15.26 -2.96
C LEU A 60 11.80 -16.30 -4.09
N THR A 61 12.20 -17.54 -3.80
CA THR A 61 11.94 -18.71 -4.64
C THR A 61 10.46 -19.04 -4.70
N GLU A 62 9.99 -19.77 -5.72
CA GLU A 62 8.58 -20.16 -5.86
C GLU A 62 8.05 -20.96 -4.65
N ASP A 63 8.89 -21.81 -4.09
CA ASP A 63 8.59 -22.56 -2.87
C ASP A 63 8.41 -21.64 -1.65
N GLN A 64 9.25 -20.61 -1.52
CA GLN A 64 9.11 -19.60 -0.47
C GLN A 64 7.87 -18.73 -0.68
N LYS A 65 7.57 -18.32 -1.92
CA LYS A 65 6.35 -17.55 -2.22
C LYS A 65 5.10 -18.32 -1.83
N THR A 66 5.06 -19.62 -2.10
CA THR A 66 3.93 -20.49 -1.73
C THR A 66 3.76 -20.56 -0.21
N ARG A 67 4.85 -20.73 0.55
CA ARG A 67 4.79 -20.78 2.02
C ARG A 67 4.43 -19.43 2.64
N ILE A 68 5.07 -18.36 2.19
CA ILE A 68 4.85 -17.00 2.69
C ILE A 68 3.44 -16.51 2.33
N GLY A 69 2.94 -16.85 1.13
CA GLY A 69 1.57 -16.56 0.73
C GLY A 69 0.53 -17.12 1.70
N LYS A 70 0.72 -18.36 2.18
CA LYS A 70 -0.16 -18.95 3.21
C LYS A 70 -0.12 -18.19 4.54
N VAL A 71 1.07 -17.75 4.96
CA VAL A 71 1.23 -16.94 6.18
C VAL A 71 0.54 -15.59 6.04
N ILE A 72 0.67 -14.93 4.89
CA ILE A 72 -0.01 -13.66 4.61
C ILE A 72 -1.52 -13.85 4.64
N MET A 73 -2.06 -14.92 4.03
CA MET A 73 -3.50 -15.21 4.06
C MET A 73 -4.04 -15.40 5.48
N ASP A 74 -3.35 -16.18 6.32
CA ASP A 74 -3.72 -16.38 7.73
C ASP A 74 -3.66 -15.06 8.52
N MET A 75 -2.65 -14.24 8.27
CA MET A 75 -2.54 -12.91 8.87
C MET A 75 -3.69 -11.98 8.45
N GLU A 76 -4.06 -11.97 7.17
CA GLU A 76 -5.21 -11.19 6.68
C GLU A 76 -6.51 -11.63 7.32
N GLU A 77 -6.76 -12.93 7.40
CA GLU A 77 -7.96 -13.46 8.03
C GLU A 77 -8.07 -13.03 9.49
N LYS A 78 -6.98 -13.15 10.26
CA LYS A 78 -6.93 -12.73 11.67
C LYS A 78 -7.15 -11.22 11.83
N LEU A 79 -6.54 -10.41 10.97
CA LEU A 79 -6.73 -8.97 10.98
C LEU A 79 -8.17 -8.60 10.64
N ASP A 80 -8.77 -9.21 9.62
CA ASP A 80 -10.16 -8.98 9.24
C ASP A 80 -11.13 -9.37 10.35
N GLN A 81 -10.91 -10.51 11.01
CA GLN A 81 -11.71 -10.94 12.15
C GLN A 81 -11.59 -9.95 13.32
N HIS A 82 -10.38 -9.51 13.64
CA HIS A 82 -10.15 -8.51 14.67
C HIS A 82 -10.81 -7.17 14.34
N PHE A 83 -10.66 -6.67 13.10
CA PHE A 83 -11.30 -5.42 12.70
C PHE A 83 -12.82 -5.51 12.74
N ARG A 84 -13.41 -6.65 12.34
CA ARG A 84 -14.86 -6.89 12.44
C ARG A 84 -15.34 -6.91 13.88
N SER A 85 -14.56 -7.45 14.82
CA SER A 85 -14.95 -7.52 16.23
C SER A 85 -14.92 -6.14 16.90
N VAL A 86 -13.94 -5.28 16.57
CA VAL A 86 -13.83 -3.93 17.13
C VAL A 86 -14.66 -2.88 16.39
N GLN A 87 -15.12 -3.16 15.16
CA GLN A 87 -15.89 -2.20 14.35
C GLN A 87 -17.12 -1.62 15.07
N PRO A 88 -17.93 -2.39 15.82
CA PRO A 88 -19.10 -1.85 16.53
C PRO A 88 -18.71 -0.87 17.64
N GLU A 89 -17.65 -1.18 18.39
CA GLU A 89 -17.15 -0.33 19.47
C GLU A 89 -16.60 1.00 18.91
N VAL A 90 -15.78 0.92 17.86
CA VAL A 90 -15.28 2.12 17.16
C VAL A 90 -16.45 2.96 16.65
N LYS A 91 -17.49 2.34 16.10
CA LYS A 91 -18.69 3.06 15.66
C LYS A 91 -19.39 3.75 16.84
N ALA A 92 -19.56 3.07 17.97
CA ALA A 92 -20.19 3.66 19.15
C ALA A 92 -19.42 4.88 19.68
N ILE A 93 -18.09 4.81 19.73
CA ILE A 93 -17.23 5.93 20.14
C ILE A 93 -17.39 7.13 19.20
N LEU A 94 -17.42 6.88 17.89
CA LEU A 94 -17.59 7.93 16.89
C LEU A 94 -18.99 8.55 16.95
N ASP A 95 -20.03 7.73 17.09
CA ASP A 95 -21.42 8.19 17.17
C ASP A 95 -21.62 9.06 18.43
N ASP A 96 -21.11 8.63 19.59
CA ASP A 96 -21.12 9.43 20.83
C ASP A 96 -20.37 10.76 20.67
N GLY A 97 -19.14 10.73 20.12
CA GLY A 97 -18.37 11.94 19.89
C GLY A 97 -19.06 12.91 18.94
N PHE A 98 -19.70 12.41 17.87
CA PHE A 98 -20.46 13.25 16.94
C PHE A 98 -21.72 13.83 17.57
N SER A 99 -22.42 13.09 18.43
CA SER A 99 -23.56 13.63 19.17
C SER A 99 -23.16 14.76 20.10
N LYS A 100 -22.02 14.63 20.80
CA LYS A 100 -21.47 15.70 21.65
C LYS A 100 -21.02 16.91 20.85
N ILE A 101 -20.43 16.71 19.67
CA ILE A 101 -20.10 17.85 18.79
C ILE A 101 -21.39 18.56 18.37
N GLU A 102 -22.44 17.81 18.00
CA GLU A 102 -23.70 18.37 17.54
C GLU A 102 -24.40 19.26 18.59
N THR A 103 -24.20 19.02 19.89
CA THR A 103 -24.77 19.90 20.94
C THR A 103 -24.13 21.28 20.98
N GLU A 104 -22.87 21.41 20.57
CA GLU A 104 -22.11 22.67 20.58
C GLU A 104 -22.32 23.53 19.33
N LEU A 105 -23.01 23.01 18.31
CA LEU A 105 -23.16 23.67 17.02
C LEU A 105 -24.44 24.51 16.91
N ASP A 106 -24.32 25.65 16.24
CA ASP A 106 -25.48 26.45 15.83
C ASP A 106 -26.28 25.76 14.69
N PRO A 107 -27.52 26.20 14.39
CA PRO A 107 -28.36 25.56 13.37
C PRO A 107 -27.74 25.52 11.96
N LEU A 108 -26.99 26.54 11.56
CA LEU A 108 -26.33 26.58 10.24
C LEU A 108 -25.13 25.62 10.20
N GLN A 109 -24.38 25.54 11.30
CA GLN A 109 -23.28 24.59 11.47
C GLN A 109 -23.76 23.14 11.51
N LYS A 110 -24.87 22.84 12.18
CA LYS A 110 -25.49 21.50 12.20
C LYS A 110 -25.79 20.98 10.80
N LYS A 111 -26.35 21.83 9.93
CA LYS A 111 -26.63 21.46 8.54
C LYS A 111 -25.35 21.11 7.77
N LYS A 112 -24.27 21.88 7.95
CA LYS A 112 -22.96 21.58 7.34
C LYS A 112 -22.35 20.29 7.91
N PHE A 113 -22.47 20.09 9.22
CA PHE A 113 -21.94 18.91 9.91
C PHE A 113 -22.63 17.62 9.46
N TYR A 114 -23.94 17.66 9.25
CA TYR A 114 -24.70 16.53 8.69
C TYR A 114 -24.23 16.12 7.29
N GLU A 115 -23.99 17.09 6.40
CA GLU A 115 -23.45 16.82 5.06
C GLU A 115 -22.02 16.26 5.12
N LEU A 116 -21.22 16.73 6.09
CA LEU A 116 -19.90 16.18 6.34
C LEU A 116 -19.97 14.71 6.80
N LYS A 117 -20.87 14.37 7.74
CA LYS A 117 -21.10 12.98 8.20
C LYS A 117 -21.52 12.08 7.04
N LYS A 118 -22.45 12.51 6.19
CA LYS A 118 -22.85 11.77 4.98
C LYS A 118 -21.69 11.49 4.04
N ARG A 119 -20.84 12.49 3.81
CA ARG A 119 -19.65 12.35 2.96
C ARG A 119 -18.67 11.32 3.56
N MET A 120 -18.41 11.39 4.87
CA MET A 120 -17.56 10.42 5.56
C MET A 120 -18.12 9.00 5.47
N GLU A 121 -19.43 8.82 5.66
CA GLU A 121 -20.06 7.49 5.55
C GLU A 121 -19.95 6.93 4.13
N LYS A 122 -20.13 7.78 3.12
CA LYS A 122 -19.95 7.41 1.72
C LYS A 122 -18.52 6.92 1.47
N TYR A 123 -17.51 7.61 1.99
CA TYR A 123 -16.10 7.21 1.86
C TYR A 123 -15.77 5.95 2.64
N ARG A 124 -16.39 5.71 3.80
CA ARG A 124 -16.22 4.46 4.55
C ARG A 124 -16.75 3.25 3.76
N LYS A 125 -17.85 3.42 3.03
CA LYS A 125 -18.47 2.34 2.23
C LYS A 125 -17.81 2.12 0.87
N HIS A 126 -17.34 3.18 0.20
CA HIS A 126 -16.90 3.12 -1.20
C HIS A 126 -15.44 3.55 -1.43
N GLY A 127 -14.71 3.94 -0.37
CA GLY A 127 -13.39 4.56 -0.48
C GLY A 127 -13.45 6.06 -0.84
N PRO A 128 -12.32 6.77 -0.76
CA PRO A 128 -12.22 8.16 -1.21
C PRO A 128 -12.45 8.26 -2.72
N PRO A 129 -12.97 9.40 -3.23
CA PRO A 129 -13.14 9.60 -4.66
C PRO A 129 -11.76 9.63 -5.33
N PRO A 130 -11.65 9.18 -6.59
CA PRO A 130 -10.39 9.29 -7.32
C PRO A 130 -9.96 10.77 -7.40
N PRO A 131 -8.65 11.06 -7.38
CA PRO A 131 -8.14 12.42 -7.51
C PRO A 131 -8.64 13.06 -8.83
N PRO A 132 -8.88 14.38 -8.85
CA PRO A 132 -9.26 15.07 -10.08
C PRO A 132 -8.18 14.89 -11.15
N ARG A 133 -8.61 14.67 -12.40
CA ARG A 133 -7.75 14.58 -13.59
C ARG A 133 -7.31 15.96 -14.05
#